data_AF-A0A653ZNQ4-F1
#
_entry.id   AF-A0A653ZNQ4-F1
#
_cell.length_a   1.000
_cell.length_b   1.000
_cell.length_c   1.000
_cell.angle_alpha   90.00
_cell.angle_beta   90.00
_cell.angle_gamma   90.00
#
_symmetry.space_group_name_H-M   'P 1'
#
loop_
_entity.id
_entity.type
_entity.pdbx_description
1 polymer ?
#
loop_
_entity_poly.entity_id
_entity_poly.type
_entity_poly.pdbx_seq_one_letter_code
_entity_poly.pdbx_strand_id
1 'polypeptide(L)'
;MSRSGRAAQDEVEWPVQLAPAASIDVPLQEGGPWIVAINGVPKARVSSDVALVLKAVDGELQAAEVAQLLGSTWTPEDVEGIVRQLANTGIFDDGARPAEARRIQFRPPFTVQFTLFKPAPLLETFRPVVAAILRPGGAVAGLLLLLGGLIGALLAGPIMWRVLSTPLPLEAYLYVVAAMFVSTLLHELGHGMALTYFGGTPRRIGIMLFYLSPAFFCDVTDGWRLSSGKQRVLVALAGPLVHVALGSIAMTAQVFLPESPVKDAAVLYGIICYAVAVLNLFPFIKLDGYVALMSAVDIPHLRKKSIDALADVVSSRILGSRRGSPNQSLLPWFGLASFLSGIAFMVVGYQRLVPIFLQLGYVGHLVVFLVLCLLLVMAAKSAVRFFRMATLNGSPAWRQVMVMGLGAVAVAAFLILVPVRPLTVAGYTYAGGELRIVAPLQDSGKAFLPGDHVTLQSQGMIIHENLGSATIGDPPPSNSIAPLDTIAPIALAGNNLPVTAYPGELESGINLSSSGRAEVTSQEETSLGKWLWDTALNSPLWPGQPGQTTASTGGRS
;
A
#
# COMPACT_ATOMS: atom_id res chain seq x y z
N MET A 1 -17.49 -11.54 17.03
CA MET A 1 -17.27 -12.11 18.38
C MET A 1 -15.83 -11.85 18.78
N SER A 2 -15.60 -10.89 19.69
CA SER A 2 -14.27 -10.59 20.25
C SER A 2 -14.42 -10.25 21.74
N ARG A 3 -14.76 -11.26 22.53
CA ARG A 3 -14.52 -11.25 23.97
C ARG A 3 -13.14 -11.87 24.18
N SER A 4 -12.09 -11.07 24.34
CA SER A 4 -10.85 -11.51 25.02
C SER A 4 -9.86 -10.37 25.28
N GLY A 5 -9.91 -9.25 24.56
CA GLY A 5 -8.88 -8.21 24.65
C GLY A 5 -8.85 -7.33 25.93
N ARG A 6 -9.54 -7.69 27.01
CA ARG A 6 -9.57 -6.89 28.25
C ARG A 6 -9.62 -7.65 29.57
N ALA A 7 -9.74 -8.98 29.53
CA ALA A 7 -9.75 -9.82 30.75
C ALA A 7 -8.42 -10.56 30.98
N ALA A 8 -7.51 -10.60 30.00
CA ALA A 8 -6.27 -11.37 30.08
C ALA A 8 -5.09 -10.62 30.75
N GLN A 9 -5.36 -9.57 31.55
CA GLN A 9 -4.30 -8.84 32.26
C GLN A 9 -4.07 -9.32 33.70
N ASP A 10 -4.99 -10.08 34.29
CA ASP A 10 -5.00 -10.24 35.75
C ASP A 10 -4.77 -11.65 36.31
N GLU A 11 -4.71 -12.73 35.54
CA GLU A 11 -4.27 -14.02 36.11
C GLU A 11 -3.82 -14.98 35.01
N VAL A 12 -2.50 -15.20 34.92
CA VAL A 12 -1.98 -16.41 34.29
C VAL A 12 -2.01 -17.46 35.40
N GLU A 13 -2.87 -18.47 35.27
CA GLU A 13 -2.99 -19.54 36.27
C GLU A 13 -1.69 -20.37 36.28
N TRP A 14 -1.08 -20.47 37.46
CA TRP A 14 0.09 -21.33 37.68
C TRP A 14 -0.35 -22.73 38.13
N PRO A 15 0.41 -23.79 37.82
CA PRO A 15 1.68 -23.78 37.10
C PRO A 15 1.53 -23.56 35.59
N VAL A 16 2.48 -22.83 35.02
CA VAL A 16 2.47 -22.45 33.60
C VAL A 16 3.39 -23.38 32.83
N GLN A 17 3.05 -23.71 31.59
CA GLN A 17 3.95 -24.41 30.66
C GLN A 17 4.01 -23.71 29.31
N LEU A 18 5.10 -23.93 28.58
CA LEU A 18 5.18 -23.50 27.19
C LEU A 18 4.19 -24.29 26.33
N ALA A 19 3.55 -23.62 25.37
CA ALA A 19 2.72 -24.29 24.39
C ALA A 19 3.55 -25.34 23.61
N PRO A 20 2.98 -26.48 23.20
CA PRO A 20 3.72 -27.51 22.45
C PRO A 20 4.36 -27.01 21.14
N ALA A 21 3.81 -25.93 20.58
CA ALA A 21 4.31 -25.28 19.38
C ALA A 21 5.35 -24.17 19.65
N ALA A 22 5.61 -23.83 20.91
CA ALA A 22 6.56 -22.80 21.30
C ALA A 22 8.00 -23.36 21.34
N SER A 23 8.96 -22.53 20.94
CA SER A 23 10.38 -22.84 21.04
C SER A 23 11.17 -21.65 21.56
N ILE A 24 12.24 -21.96 22.29
CA ILE A 24 13.24 -20.99 22.75
C ILE A 24 14.51 -21.27 21.97
N ASP A 25 14.73 -20.45 20.94
CA ASP A 25 15.82 -20.65 20.00
C ASP A 25 17.08 -19.92 20.48
N VAL A 26 18.21 -20.63 20.39
CA VAL A 26 19.54 -20.11 20.73
C VAL A 26 19.96 -19.03 19.72
N PRO A 27 20.72 -18.01 20.13
CA PRO A 27 21.23 -16.99 19.21
C PRO A 27 22.01 -17.57 18.01
N LEU A 28 21.87 -16.93 16.83
CA LEU A 28 22.61 -17.32 15.61
C LEU A 28 24.12 -17.03 15.70
N GLN A 29 24.52 -16.10 16.57
CA GLN A 29 25.90 -15.67 16.79
C GLN A 29 26.11 -15.49 18.30
N GLU A 30 27.33 -15.71 18.79
CA GLU A 30 27.67 -15.45 20.20
C GLU A 30 27.33 -14.00 20.59
N GLY A 31 26.69 -13.83 21.76
CA GLY A 31 26.20 -12.53 22.23
C GLY A 31 24.95 -12.00 21.51
N GLY A 32 24.35 -12.76 20.59
CA GLY A 32 23.09 -12.42 19.96
C GLY A 32 21.86 -12.59 20.87
N PRO A 33 20.68 -12.07 20.46
CA PRO A 33 19.46 -12.18 21.23
C PRO A 33 18.89 -13.61 21.19
N TRP A 34 18.32 -14.06 22.31
CA TRP A 34 17.50 -15.27 22.34
C TRP A 34 16.13 -14.99 21.73
N ILE A 35 15.51 -16.01 21.13
CA ILE A 35 14.27 -15.82 20.38
C ILE A 35 13.22 -16.76 20.91
N VAL A 36 12.05 -16.21 21.21
CA VAL A 36 10.85 -17.01 21.49
C VAL A 36 10.03 -17.09 20.22
N ALA A 37 9.72 -18.29 19.78
CA ALA A 37 9.00 -18.55 18.54
C ALA A 37 7.79 -19.47 18.75
N ILE A 38 6.79 -19.37 17.87
CA ILE A 38 5.63 -20.27 17.83
C ILE A 38 5.49 -20.81 16.43
N ASN A 39 5.42 -22.14 16.28
CA ASN A 39 5.46 -22.82 14.98
C ASN A 39 6.68 -22.37 14.15
N GLY A 40 7.81 -22.21 14.85
CA GLY A 40 9.05 -21.66 14.31
C GLY A 40 9.01 -20.16 13.99
N VAL A 41 7.91 -19.42 14.19
CA VAL A 41 7.82 -17.97 13.88
C VAL A 41 8.24 -17.10 15.07
N PRO A 42 9.31 -16.29 14.95
CA PRO A 42 9.75 -15.38 16.00
C PRO A 42 8.64 -14.43 16.45
N LYS A 43 8.43 -14.37 17.77
CA LYS A 43 7.45 -13.48 18.43
C LYS A 43 8.11 -12.39 19.23
N ALA A 44 9.20 -12.71 19.92
CA ALA A 44 9.93 -11.78 20.76
C ALA A 44 11.43 -12.09 20.76
N ARG A 45 12.25 -11.03 20.89
CA ARG A 45 13.65 -11.13 21.30
C ARG A 45 13.69 -11.02 22.83
N VAL A 46 14.40 -11.93 23.47
CA VAL A 46 14.54 -11.98 24.93
C VAL A 46 16.01 -12.05 25.32
N SER A 47 16.35 -11.68 26.56
CA SER A 47 17.68 -11.87 27.12
C SER A 47 17.93 -13.36 27.40
N SER A 48 19.20 -13.72 27.62
CA SER A 48 19.56 -15.05 28.13
C SER A 48 18.81 -15.40 29.42
N ASP A 49 18.69 -14.42 30.29
CA ASP A 49 18.10 -14.52 31.62
C ASP A 49 16.61 -14.86 31.52
N VAL A 50 15.89 -14.14 30.67
CA VAL A 50 14.48 -14.45 30.36
C VAL A 50 14.34 -15.80 29.67
N ALA A 51 15.27 -16.18 28.79
CA ALA A 51 15.25 -17.49 28.14
C ALA A 51 15.46 -18.65 29.15
N LEU A 52 16.27 -18.45 30.18
CA LEU A 52 16.44 -19.42 31.28
C LEU A 52 15.16 -19.56 32.10
N VAL A 53 14.50 -18.44 32.45
CA VAL A 53 13.19 -18.46 33.11
C VAL A 53 12.20 -19.28 32.30
N LEU A 54 12.06 -18.99 31.00
CA LEU A 54 11.11 -19.69 30.15
C LEU A 54 11.43 -21.19 29.98
N LYS A 55 12.70 -21.59 30.06
CA LYS A 55 13.10 -23.00 30.02
C LYS A 55 12.81 -23.74 31.34
N ALA A 56 12.72 -23.03 32.46
CA ALA A 56 12.42 -23.59 33.77
C ALA A 56 10.90 -23.71 34.03
N VAL A 57 10.06 -23.08 33.20
CA VAL A 57 8.61 -23.13 33.27
C VAL A 57 8.13 -24.40 32.56
N ASP A 58 7.87 -25.46 33.33
CA ASP A 58 7.63 -26.83 32.86
C ASP A 58 6.19 -27.33 33.02
N GLY A 59 5.31 -26.55 33.65
CA GLY A 59 3.93 -26.93 33.94
C GLY A 59 3.72 -27.59 35.29
N GLU A 60 4.76 -27.78 36.09
CA GLU A 60 4.68 -28.35 37.43
C GLU A 60 5.06 -27.34 38.50
N LEU A 61 6.08 -26.52 38.24
CA LEU A 61 6.63 -25.58 39.22
C LEU A 61 5.79 -24.30 39.37
N GLN A 62 5.65 -23.85 40.61
CA GLN A 62 5.12 -22.53 40.94
C GLN A 62 6.19 -21.44 40.71
N ALA A 63 5.75 -20.18 40.55
CA ALA A 63 6.67 -19.05 40.30
C ALA A 63 7.79 -18.94 41.35
N ALA A 64 7.49 -19.21 42.61
CA ALA A 64 8.46 -19.18 43.69
C ALA A 64 9.51 -20.30 43.60
N GLU A 65 9.12 -21.48 43.14
CA GLU A 65 10.01 -22.62 42.97
C GLU A 65 10.93 -22.42 41.75
N VAL A 66 10.41 -21.85 40.67
CA VAL A 66 11.22 -21.43 39.51
C VAL A 66 12.24 -20.37 39.91
N ALA A 67 11.86 -19.36 40.70
CA ALA A 67 12.77 -18.35 41.21
C ALA A 67 13.88 -18.98 42.08
N GLN A 68 13.51 -19.92 42.95
CA GLN A 68 14.47 -20.64 43.81
C GLN A 68 15.45 -21.50 42.98
N LEU A 69 14.97 -22.15 41.93
CA LEU A 69 15.78 -22.97 41.01
C LEU A 69 16.82 -22.12 40.26
N LEU A 70 16.44 -20.92 39.82
CA LEU A 70 17.31 -20.01 39.07
C LEU A 70 18.29 -19.23 39.97
N GLY A 71 18.11 -19.28 41.30
CA GLY A 71 19.00 -18.71 42.30
C GLY A 71 18.60 -17.31 42.80
N SER A 72 19.41 -16.76 43.72
CA SER A 72 19.08 -15.56 44.50
C SER A 72 18.95 -14.26 43.72
N THR A 73 19.25 -14.26 42.43
CA THR A 73 19.06 -13.11 41.53
C THR A 73 17.61 -12.93 41.09
N TRP A 74 16.75 -13.93 41.30
CA TRP A 74 15.36 -13.93 40.83
C TRP A 74 14.39 -13.94 42.00
N THR A 75 13.37 -13.09 41.91
CA THR A 75 12.21 -13.15 42.81
C THR A 75 11.01 -13.80 42.13
N PRO A 76 10.04 -14.34 42.90
CA PRO A 76 8.79 -14.85 42.33
C PRO A 76 8.05 -13.79 41.49
N GLU A 77 8.12 -12.54 41.94
CA GLU A 77 7.49 -11.38 41.28
C GLU A 77 8.14 -11.08 39.92
N ASP A 78 9.46 -11.23 39.77
CA ASP A 78 10.16 -11.08 38.49
C ASP A 78 9.72 -12.15 37.49
N VAL A 79 9.62 -13.41 37.95
CA VAL A 79 9.19 -14.55 37.13
C VAL A 79 7.75 -14.35 36.66
N GLU A 80 6.84 -13.99 37.57
CA GLU A 80 5.45 -13.66 37.23
C GLU A 80 5.37 -12.47 36.27
N GLY A 81 6.20 -11.44 36.47
CA GLY A 81 6.28 -10.28 35.60
C GLY A 81 6.67 -10.64 34.16
N ILE A 82 7.69 -11.49 33.99
CA ILE A 82 8.13 -12.01 32.69
C ILE A 82 7.02 -12.79 32.00
N VAL A 83 6.39 -13.73 32.72
CA VAL A 83 5.28 -14.55 32.20
C VAL A 83 4.12 -13.65 31.78
N ARG A 84 3.74 -12.68 32.60
CA ARG A 84 2.65 -11.73 32.30
C ARG A 84 2.97 -10.87 31.08
N GLN A 85 4.21 -10.43 30.93
CA GLN A 85 4.64 -9.62 29.78
C GLN A 85 4.58 -10.42 28.47
N LEU A 86 4.90 -11.72 28.54
CA LEU A 86 4.92 -12.61 27.37
C LEU A 86 3.60 -13.34 27.12
N ALA A 87 2.63 -13.33 28.05
CA ALA A 87 1.34 -14.00 27.89
C ALA A 87 0.62 -13.63 26.58
N ASN A 88 0.66 -12.34 26.20
CA ASN A 88 0.04 -11.84 24.97
C ASN A 88 0.72 -12.30 23.68
N THR A 89 1.87 -12.97 23.76
CA THR A 89 2.56 -13.54 22.59
C THR A 89 2.02 -14.92 22.19
N GLY A 90 1.27 -15.57 23.08
CA GLY A 90 0.70 -16.92 22.89
C GLY A 90 1.70 -18.06 23.10
N ILE A 91 2.80 -17.81 23.83
CA ILE A 91 3.89 -18.79 24.00
C ILE A 91 3.59 -19.81 25.09
N PHE A 92 2.66 -19.51 25.99
CA PHE A 92 2.23 -20.40 27.06
C PHE A 92 1.02 -21.20 26.60
N ASP A 93 0.92 -22.42 27.11
CA ASP A 93 -0.15 -23.34 26.75
C ASP A 93 -1.48 -22.84 27.30
N ASP A 94 -2.44 -22.60 26.40
CA ASP A 94 -3.83 -22.25 26.71
C ASP A 94 -4.79 -23.42 26.42
N GLY A 95 -4.25 -24.62 26.19
CA GLY A 95 -4.99 -25.81 25.77
C GLY A 95 -5.41 -25.78 24.30
N ALA A 96 -4.97 -24.79 23.52
CA ALA A 96 -5.25 -24.75 22.08
C ALA A 96 -4.39 -25.77 21.34
N ARG A 97 -5.02 -26.52 20.43
CA ARG A 97 -4.31 -27.47 19.57
C ARG A 97 -3.26 -26.74 18.72
N PRO A 98 -2.06 -27.32 18.51
CA PRO A 98 -1.06 -26.77 17.62
C PRO A 98 -1.67 -26.47 16.25
N ALA A 99 -1.64 -25.20 15.85
CA ALA A 99 -2.14 -24.81 14.53
C ALA A 99 -1.16 -25.35 13.47
N GLU A 100 -1.58 -26.36 12.71
CA GLU A 100 -0.81 -26.85 11.56
C GLU A 100 -0.47 -25.70 10.60
N ALA A 101 0.74 -25.75 10.04
CA ALA A 101 1.19 -24.81 9.02
C ALA A 101 0.39 -25.00 7.72
N ARG A 102 -0.78 -24.37 7.64
CA ARG A 102 -1.66 -24.44 6.47
C ARG A 102 -1.00 -23.78 5.27
N ARG A 103 -1.10 -24.44 4.12
CA ARG A 103 -0.63 -23.91 2.82
C ARG A 103 -1.32 -22.62 2.42
N ILE A 104 -2.57 -22.43 2.88
CA ILE A 104 -3.37 -21.22 2.70
C ILE A 104 -3.56 -20.56 4.06
N GLN A 105 -3.13 -19.29 4.18
CA GLN A 105 -3.29 -18.51 5.40
C GLN A 105 -4.03 -17.20 5.11
N PHE A 106 -5.12 -16.94 5.84
CA PHE A 106 -5.79 -15.65 5.83
C PHE A 106 -5.18 -14.74 6.90
N ARG A 107 -4.70 -13.57 6.49
CA ARG A 107 -4.23 -12.50 7.38
C ARG A 107 -5.17 -11.30 7.22
N PRO A 108 -5.93 -10.93 8.25
CA PRO A 108 -6.79 -9.76 8.19
C PRO A 108 -5.99 -8.46 8.03
N PRO A 109 -6.50 -7.46 7.28
CA PRO A 109 -7.67 -7.50 6.40
C PRO A 109 -7.30 -8.00 4.98
N PHE A 110 -8.17 -8.81 4.38
CA PHE A 110 -8.14 -9.20 2.95
C PHE A 110 -6.80 -9.68 2.37
N THR A 111 -5.93 -10.29 3.18
CA THR A 111 -4.70 -10.91 2.68
C THR A 111 -4.83 -12.42 2.71
N VAL A 112 -4.77 -13.07 1.55
CA VAL A 112 -4.71 -14.54 1.44
C VAL A 112 -3.33 -14.92 0.93
N GLN A 113 -2.61 -15.75 1.68
CA GLN A 113 -1.27 -16.22 1.33
C GLN A 113 -1.32 -17.67 0.87
N PHE A 114 -0.82 -17.94 -0.32
CA PHE A 114 -0.64 -19.27 -0.89
C PHE A 114 0.83 -19.63 -0.87
N THR A 115 1.21 -20.57 -0.02
CA THR A 115 2.59 -21.05 0.07
C THR A 115 2.89 -21.99 -1.11
N LEU A 116 3.92 -21.65 -1.90
CA LEU A 116 4.34 -22.46 -3.04
C LEU A 116 5.34 -23.54 -2.60
N PHE A 117 6.49 -23.13 -2.03
CA PHE A 117 7.56 -24.04 -1.59
C PHE A 117 8.43 -23.41 -0.48
N LYS A 118 9.33 -24.21 0.11
CA LYS A 118 10.34 -23.77 1.07
C LYS A 118 11.60 -23.31 0.32
N PRO A 119 11.97 -22.02 0.37
CA PRO A 119 13.03 -21.51 -0.48
C PRO A 119 14.44 -21.77 0.07
N ALA A 120 14.60 -22.10 1.36
CA ALA A 120 15.91 -22.19 2.01
C ALA A 120 16.96 -23.06 1.26
N PRO A 121 16.68 -24.29 0.80
CA PRO A 121 17.68 -25.10 0.08
C PRO A 121 18.11 -24.47 -1.26
N LEU A 122 17.15 -23.88 -1.98
CA LEU A 122 17.40 -23.19 -3.24
C LEU A 122 18.26 -21.95 -3.01
N LEU A 123 17.94 -21.15 -2.00
CA LEU A 123 18.62 -19.89 -1.72
C LEU A 123 20.04 -20.09 -1.16
N GLU A 124 20.29 -21.18 -0.42
CA GLU A 124 21.65 -21.54 0.01
C GLU A 124 22.57 -21.81 -1.19
N THR A 125 22.03 -22.35 -2.29
CA THR A 125 22.80 -22.56 -3.53
C THR A 125 23.28 -21.23 -4.14
N PHE A 126 22.53 -20.13 -3.92
CA PHE A 126 22.88 -18.79 -4.41
C PHE A 126 23.73 -17.97 -3.43
N ARG A 127 24.03 -18.50 -2.24
CA ARG A 127 24.89 -17.83 -1.26
C ARG A 127 26.25 -17.38 -1.81
N PRO A 128 26.95 -18.13 -2.69
CA PRO A 128 28.22 -17.67 -3.28
C PRO A 128 28.04 -16.43 -4.16
N VAL A 129 26.89 -16.29 -4.83
CA VAL A 129 26.58 -15.14 -5.70
C VAL A 129 26.42 -13.89 -4.83
N VAL A 130 25.67 -13.98 -3.74
CA VAL A 130 25.52 -12.86 -2.78
C VAL A 130 26.87 -12.48 -2.17
N ALA A 131 27.70 -13.48 -1.83
CA ALA A 131 29.06 -13.25 -1.35
C ALA A 131 29.91 -12.52 -2.39
N ALA A 132 29.80 -12.88 -3.67
CA ALA A 132 30.52 -12.21 -4.76
C ALA A 132 30.05 -10.75 -4.96
N ILE A 133 28.75 -10.49 -4.86
CA ILE A 133 28.18 -9.13 -4.96
C ILE A 133 28.70 -8.23 -3.83
N LEU A 134 28.83 -8.77 -2.61
CA LEU A 134 29.30 -8.01 -1.44
C LEU A 134 30.82 -7.83 -1.40
N ARG A 135 31.59 -8.49 -2.27
CA ARG A 135 33.04 -8.24 -2.42
C ARG A 135 33.29 -6.93 -3.17
N PRO A 136 34.49 -6.32 -3.04
CA PRO A 136 34.82 -5.08 -3.74
C PRO A 136 34.60 -5.13 -5.26
N GLY A 137 34.91 -6.26 -5.90
CA GLY A 137 34.64 -6.45 -7.34
C GLY A 137 33.15 -6.43 -7.68
N GLY A 138 32.30 -7.02 -6.84
CA GLY A 138 30.85 -6.94 -6.97
C GLY A 138 30.32 -5.53 -6.74
N ALA A 139 30.89 -4.79 -5.80
CA ALA A 139 30.56 -3.39 -5.57
C ALA A 139 30.94 -2.51 -6.78
N VAL A 140 32.09 -2.75 -7.43
CA VAL A 140 32.48 -2.07 -8.67
C VAL A 140 31.51 -2.41 -9.80
N ALA A 141 31.16 -3.70 -9.98
CA ALA A 141 30.19 -4.11 -10.99
C ALA A 141 28.80 -3.46 -10.75
N GLY A 142 28.36 -3.40 -9.49
CA GLY A 142 27.14 -2.70 -9.09
C GLY A 142 27.21 -1.20 -9.38
N LEU A 143 28.33 -0.54 -9.08
CA LEU A 143 28.54 0.88 -9.40
C LEU A 143 28.51 1.12 -10.91
N LEU A 144 29.20 0.30 -11.70
CA LEU A 144 29.18 0.39 -13.16
C LEU A 144 27.77 0.20 -13.71
N LEU A 145 26.99 -0.72 -13.14
CA LEU A 145 25.60 -0.91 -13.50
C LEU A 145 24.76 0.34 -13.22
N LEU A 146 24.90 0.94 -12.02
CA LEU A 146 24.21 2.18 -11.66
C LEU A 146 24.60 3.35 -12.56
N LEU A 147 25.90 3.50 -12.87
CA LEU A 147 26.39 4.52 -13.79
C LEU A 147 25.85 4.31 -15.20
N GLY A 148 25.83 3.07 -15.70
CA GLY A 148 25.22 2.72 -16.98
C GLY A 148 23.74 3.07 -17.01
N GLY A 149 23.01 2.74 -15.94
CA GLY A 149 21.59 3.07 -15.80
C GLY A 149 21.33 4.59 -15.75
N LEU A 150 22.20 5.35 -15.07
CA LEU A 150 22.12 6.81 -15.00
C LEU A 150 22.41 7.45 -16.36
N ILE A 151 23.50 7.05 -17.03
CA ILE A 151 23.84 7.53 -18.37
C ILE A 151 22.71 7.18 -19.35
N GLY A 152 22.22 5.94 -19.30
CA GLY A 152 21.12 5.47 -20.11
C GLY A 152 19.84 6.28 -19.92
N ALA A 153 19.50 6.64 -18.67
CA ALA A 153 18.36 7.50 -18.36
C ALA A 153 18.56 8.95 -18.86
N LEU A 154 19.76 9.52 -18.71
CA LEU A 154 20.07 10.85 -19.23
C LEU A 154 19.96 10.92 -20.75
N LEU A 155 20.45 9.89 -21.46
CA LEU A 155 20.31 9.77 -22.91
C LEU A 155 18.86 9.53 -23.36
N ALA A 156 18.06 8.85 -22.53
CA ALA A 156 16.66 8.57 -22.81
C ALA A 156 15.74 9.79 -22.64
N GLY A 157 16.19 10.93 -22.11
CA GLY A 157 15.35 12.06 -21.68
C GLY A 157 14.16 12.39 -22.58
N PRO A 158 14.34 12.66 -23.89
CA PRO A 158 13.23 12.93 -24.81
C PRO A 158 12.27 11.75 -24.98
N ILE A 159 12.78 10.52 -25.01
CA ILE A 159 11.99 9.29 -25.12
C ILE A 159 11.22 9.02 -23.84
N MET A 160 11.82 9.23 -22.66
CA MET A 160 11.13 9.10 -21.37
C MET A 160 9.90 9.99 -21.32
N TRP A 161 10.04 11.24 -21.76
CA TRP A 161 8.91 12.17 -21.82
C TRP A 161 7.81 11.65 -22.73
N ARG A 162 8.14 11.27 -23.99
CA ARG A 162 7.18 10.68 -24.94
C ARG A 162 6.47 9.45 -24.37
N VAL A 163 7.22 8.51 -23.80
CA VAL A 163 6.71 7.24 -23.26
C VAL A 163 5.73 7.47 -22.11
N LEU A 164 5.88 8.57 -21.37
CA LEU A 164 4.98 8.94 -20.28
C LEU A 164 3.79 9.79 -20.74
N SER A 165 3.95 10.58 -21.81
CA SER A 165 2.97 11.56 -22.29
C SER A 165 2.09 11.11 -23.46
N THR A 166 2.42 10.01 -24.13
CA THR A 166 1.69 9.53 -25.32
C THR A 166 1.22 8.07 -25.17
N PRO A 167 0.17 7.66 -25.91
CA PRO A 167 -0.25 6.26 -25.97
C PRO A 167 0.87 5.36 -26.51
N LEU A 168 1.06 4.19 -25.89
CA LEU A 168 2.03 3.19 -26.38
C LEU A 168 1.34 2.02 -27.06
N PRO A 169 2.04 1.31 -27.97
CA PRO A 169 1.54 0.05 -28.51
C PRO A 169 1.23 -0.95 -27.40
N LEU A 170 0.14 -1.73 -27.56
CA LEU A 170 -0.27 -2.74 -26.58
C LEU A 170 0.87 -3.71 -26.21
N GLU A 171 1.68 -4.10 -27.17
CA GLU A 171 2.84 -4.99 -26.98
C GLU A 171 3.82 -4.45 -25.93
N ALA A 172 4.08 -3.14 -25.92
CA ALA A 172 4.98 -2.51 -24.96
C ALA A 172 4.45 -2.69 -23.53
N TYR A 173 3.14 -2.51 -23.32
CA TYR A 173 2.50 -2.76 -22.02
C TYR A 173 2.58 -4.23 -21.60
N LEU A 174 2.38 -5.16 -22.53
CA LEU A 174 2.49 -6.59 -22.23
C LEU A 174 3.90 -6.98 -21.78
N TYR A 175 4.94 -6.45 -22.44
CA TYR A 175 6.32 -6.65 -22.03
C TYR A 175 6.59 -6.08 -20.64
N VAL A 176 6.11 -4.87 -20.36
CA VAL A 176 6.28 -4.23 -19.04
C VAL A 176 5.57 -5.02 -17.94
N VAL A 177 4.32 -5.47 -18.16
CA VAL A 177 3.58 -6.27 -17.18
C VAL A 177 4.28 -7.59 -16.88
N ALA A 178 4.75 -8.29 -17.92
CA ALA A 178 5.51 -9.54 -17.76
C ALA A 178 6.82 -9.30 -16.99
N ALA A 179 7.58 -8.26 -17.36
CA ALA A 179 8.82 -7.89 -16.68
C ALA A 179 8.58 -7.51 -15.22
N MET A 180 7.52 -6.74 -14.92
CA MET A 180 7.15 -6.36 -13.56
C MET A 180 6.81 -7.57 -12.70
N PHE A 181 6.07 -8.54 -13.23
CA PHE A 181 5.75 -9.78 -12.51
C PHE A 181 7.02 -10.55 -12.11
N VAL A 182 7.97 -10.70 -13.04
CA VAL A 182 9.28 -11.32 -12.76
C VAL A 182 10.08 -10.49 -11.74
N SER A 183 10.06 -9.17 -11.88
CA SER A 183 10.80 -8.25 -10.99
C SER A 183 10.32 -8.34 -9.55
N THR A 184 9.00 -8.42 -9.33
CA THR A 184 8.41 -8.58 -8.00
C THR A 184 8.80 -9.92 -7.38
N LEU A 185 8.91 -10.99 -8.18
CA LEU A 185 9.46 -12.25 -7.68
C LEU A 185 10.94 -12.11 -7.29
N LEU A 186 11.75 -11.48 -8.15
CA LEU A 186 13.17 -11.25 -7.88
C LEU A 186 13.40 -10.36 -6.66
N HIS A 187 12.53 -9.38 -6.42
CA HIS A 187 12.53 -8.53 -5.23
C HIS A 187 12.40 -9.36 -3.95
N GLU A 188 11.39 -10.22 -3.88
CA GLU A 188 11.15 -11.10 -2.74
C GLU A 188 12.28 -12.13 -2.55
N LEU A 189 12.80 -12.68 -3.66
CA LEU A 189 13.99 -13.52 -3.64
C LEU A 189 15.23 -12.75 -3.15
N GLY A 190 15.35 -11.46 -3.46
CA GLY A 190 16.41 -10.57 -2.97
C GLY A 190 16.46 -10.54 -1.45
N HIS A 191 15.32 -10.33 -0.78
CA HIS A 191 15.24 -10.40 0.68
C HIS A 191 15.63 -11.78 1.21
N GLY A 192 15.12 -12.85 0.59
CA GLY A 192 15.44 -14.22 0.97
C GLY A 192 16.93 -14.55 0.84
N MET A 193 17.55 -14.17 -0.27
CA MET A 193 18.98 -14.36 -0.54
C MET A 193 19.85 -13.60 0.47
N ALA A 194 19.53 -12.34 0.75
CA ALA A 194 20.23 -11.54 1.75
C ALA A 194 20.11 -12.15 3.16
N LEU A 195 18.92 -12.61 3.55
CA LEU A 195 18.70 -13.26 4.84
C LEU A 195 19.52 -14.55 4.96
N THR A 196 19.50 -15.39 3.92
CA THR A 196 20.26 -16.65 3.85
C THR A 196 21.75 -16.40 3.98
N TYR A 197 22.27 -15.38 3.30
CA TYR A 197 23.68 -15.02 3.38
C TYR A 197 24.14 -14.67 4.81
N PHE A 198 23.31 -13.98 5.59
CA PHE A 198 23.60 -13.65 6.99
C PHE A 198 23.28 -14.77 7.99
N GLY A 199 22.88 -15.96 7.51
CA GLY A 199 22.64 -17.14 8.34
C GLY A 199 21.21 -17.28 8.87
N GLY A 200 20.27 -16.45 8.42
CA GLY A 200 18.85 -16.64 8.70
C GLY A 200 18.18 -17.57 7.69
N THR A 201 17.02 -18.12 8.04
CA THR A 201 16.32 -19.12 7.22
C THR A 201 14.99 -18.57 6.66
N PRO A 202 14.88 -18.28 5.35
CA PRO A 202 13.62 -17.89 4.76
C PRO A 202 12.65 -19.08 4.75
N ARG A 203 11.48 -18.93 5.38
CA ARG A 203 10.62 -20.09 5.69
C ARG A 203 9.81 -20.59 4.51
N ARG A 204 9.24 -19.66 3.77
CA ARG A 204 8.29 -19.93 2.71
C ARG A 204 8.28 -18.80 1.71
N ILE A 205 8.10 -19.17 0.45
CA ILE A 205 7.84 -18.23 -0.62
C ILE A 205 6.51 -18.60 -1.26
N GLY A 206 5.79 -17.60 -1.73
CA GLY A 206 4.47 -17.84 -2.29
C GLY A 206 3.88 -16.65 -3.02
N ILE A 207 2.61 -16.80 -3.36
CA ILE A 207 1.78 -15.75 -3.94
C ILE A 207 0.77 -15.33 -2.88
N MET A 208 0.58 -14.03 -2.70
CA MET A 208 -0.47 -13.48 -1.86
C MET A 208 -1.40 -12.61 -2.69
N LEU A 209 -2.68 -12.61 -2.33
CA LEU A 209 -3.62 -11.58 -2.75
C LEU A 209 -3.59 -10.48 -1.71
N PHE A 210 -2.87 -9.40 -1.99
CA PHE A 210 -2.82 -8.21 -1.13
C PHE A 210 -3.85 -7.20 -1.64
N TYR A 211 -4.94 -7.00 -0.89
CA TYR A 211 -6.09 -6.20 -1.34
C TYR A 211 -6.61 -6.61 -2.73
N LEU A 212 -6.76 -7.91 -2.95
CA LEU A 212 -7.20 -8.52 -4.23
C LEU A 212 -6.20 -8.39 -5.40
N SER A 213 -5.05 -7.76 -5.21
CA SER A 213 -3.97 -7.74 -6.20
C SER A 213 -2.99 -8.90 -5.97
N PRO A 214 -2.64 -9.68 -7.00
CA PRO A 214 -1.63 -10.73 -6.88
C PRO A 214 -0.24 -10.12 -6.65
N ALA A 215 0.45 -10.59 -5.63
CA ALA A 215 1.82 -10.22 -5.29
C ALA A 215 2.61 -11.47 -4.86
N PHE A 216 3.93 -11.45 -5.01
CA PHE A 216 4.78 -12.46 -4.38
C PHE A 216 5.04 -12.10 -2.92
N PHE A 217 5.40 -13.08 -2.10
CA PHE A 217 5.92 -12.83 -0.76
C PHE A 217 7.01 -13.85 -0.42
N CYS A 218 8.06 -13.40 0.25
CA CYS A 218 9.06 -14.23 0.89
C CYS A 218 9.02 -13.99 2.42
N ASP A 219 8.78 -15.05 3.19
CA ASP A 219 8.72 -14.96 4.65
C ASP A 219 10.13 -14.88 5.24
N VAL A 220 10.60 -13.63 5.38
CA VAL A 220 11.88 -13.25 6.00
C VAL A 220 11.75 -12.92 7.49
N THR A 221 10.71 -13.42 8.16
CA THR A 221 10.51 -13.17 9.60
C THR A 221 11.67 -13.70 10.46
N ASP A 222 12.46 -14.64 9.94
CA ASP A 222 13.67 -15.11 10.63
C ASP A 222 14.78 -14.05 10.71
N GLY A 223 14.70 -12.98 9.91
CA GLY A 223 15.60 -11.82 10.01
C GLY A 223 15.57 -11.11 11.37
N TRP A 224 14.53 -11.33 12.18
CA TRP A 224 14.50 -10.86 13.56
C TRP A 224 15.55 -11.50 14.46
N ARG A 225 16.10 -12.66 14.07
CA ARG A 225 17.16 -13.36 14.80
C ARG A 225 18.56 -12.78 14.56
N LEU A 226 18.74 -11.97 13.51
CA LEU A 226 20.02 -11.34 13.21
C LEU A 226 20.36 -10.32 14.32
N SER A 227 21.54 -10.45 14.92
CA SER A 227 22.03 -9.58 16.00
C SER A 227 22.29 -8.15 15.50
N SER A 228 22.88 -8.01 14.31
CA SER A 228 23.29 -6.72 13.75
C SER A 228 22.13 -5.98 13.08
N GLY A 229 21.87 -4.76 13.54
CA GLY A 229 20.93 -3.84 12.88
C GLY A 229 21.30 -3.55 11.42
N LYS A 230 22.60 -3.48 11.11
CA LYS A 230 23.09 -3.29 9.73
C LYS A 230 22.72 -4.47 8.83
N GLN A 231 22.83 -5.70 9.31
CA GLN A 231 22.42 -6.89 8.56
C GLN A 231 20.91 -6.87 8.28
N ARG A 232 20.10 -6.53 9.30
CA ARG A 232 18.65 -6.39 9.14
C ARG A 232 18.26 -5.29 8.13
N VAL A 233 18.98 -4.17 8.15
CA VAL A 233 18.83 -3.08 7.16
C VAL A 233 19.15 -3.59 5.76
N LEU A 234 20.26 -4.30 5.57
CA LEU A 234 20.63 -4.85 4.25
C LEU A 234 19.62 -5.86 3.73
N VAL A 235 19.08 -6.73 4.61
CA VAL A 235 17.98 -7.64 4.24
C VAL A 235 16.76 -6.85 3.79
N ALA A 236 16.37 -5.80 4.52
CA ALA A 236 15.25 -4.94 4.14
C ALA A 236 15.50 -4.19 2.82
N LEU A 237 16.73 -3.73 2.54
CA LEU A 237 17.04 -3.00 1.32
C LEU A 237 17.29 -3.89 0.09
N ALA A 238 17.42 -5.21 0.27
CA ALA A 238 17.74 -6.12 -0.82
C ALA A 238 16.69 -6.11 -1.95
N GLY A 239 15.39 -6.11 -1.62
CA GLY A 239 14.31 -6.01 -2.61
C GLY A 239 14.35 -4.71 -3.43
N PRO A 240 14.39 -3.52 -2.80
CA PRO A 240 14.52 -2.25 -3.53
C PRO A 240 15.78 -2.19 -4.40
N LEU A 241 16.91 -2.72 -3.93
CA LEU A 241 18.15 -2.78 -4.72
C LEU A 241 18.01 -3.66 -5.98
N VAL A 242 17.21 -4.72 -5.94
CA VAL A 242 16.88 -5.52 -7.14
C VAL A 242 16.16 -4.66 -8.18
N HIS A 243 15.18 -3.86 -7.78
CA HIS A 243 14.51 -2.95 -8.72
C HIS A 243 15.45 -1.88 -9.28
N VAL A 244 16.34 -1.31 -8.46
CA VAL A 244 17.34 -0.36 -8.96
C VAL A 244 18.25 -1.04 -9.98
N ALA A 245 18.75 -2.25 -9.69
CA ALA A 245 19.59 -3.00 -10.63
C ALA A 245 18.86 -3.30 -11.94
N LEU A 246 17.62 -3.82 -11.88
CA LEU A 246 16.82 -4.12 -13.07
C LEU A 246 16.47 -2.86 -13.88
N GLY A 247 16.14 -1.76 -13.21
CA GLY A 247 15.91 -0.47 -13.85
C GLY A 247 17.16 0.06 -14.54
N SER A 248 18.34 -0.11 -13.93
CA SER A 248 19.63 0.24 -14.53
C SER A 248 19.99 -0.63 -15.73
N ILE A 249 19.70 -1.94 -15.68
CA ILE A 249 19.85 -2.83 -16.83
C ILE A 249 18.96 -2.34 -17.99
N ALA A 250 17.68 -2.07 -17.72
CA ALA A 250 16.73 -1.65 -18.75
C ALA A 250 17.10 -0.30 -19.38
N MET A 251 17.49 0.68 -18.55
CA MET A 251 17.94 2.00 -19.02
C MET A 251 19.27 1.96 -19.76
N THR A 252 20.15 1.01 -19.43
CA THR A 252 21.38 0.80 -20.21
C THR A 252 21.05 0.12 -21.54
N ALA A 253 20.21 -0.91 -21.52
CA ALA A 253 19.85 -1.69 -22.70
C ALA A 253 19.14 -0.85 -23.78
N GLN A 254 18.29 0.11 -23.38
CA GLN A 254 17.57 0.96 -24.34
C GLN A 254 18.49 1.72 -25.31
N VAL A 255 19.73 2.03 -24.89
CA VAL A 255 20.72 2.73 -25.73
C VAL A 255 21.10 1.91 -26.97
N PHE A 256 21.03 0.59 -26.86
CA PHE A 256 21.40 -0.34 -27.92
C PHE A 256 20.19 -0.85 -28.72
N LEU A 257 18.97 -0.47 -28.32
CA LEU A 257 17.75 -0.90 -28.98
C LEU A 257 17.34 0.08 -30.09
N PRO A 258 16.91 -0.42 -31.27
CA PRO A 258 16.31 0.42 -32.29
C PRO A 258 14.93 0.94 -31.84
N GLU A 259 14.45 2.02 -32.46
CA GLU A 259 13.09 2.54 -32.23
C GLU A 259 12.07 1.43 -32.50
N SER A 260 11.43 0.96 -31.44
CA SER A 260 10.56 -0.22 -31.43
C SER A 260 9.72 -0.27 -30.15
N PRO A 261 8.62 -1.04 -30.12
CA PRO A 261 7.85 -1.25 -28.89
C PRO A 261 8.69 -1.83 -27.74
N VAL A 262 9.77 -2.56 -28.05
CA VAL A 262 10.70 -3.12 -27.06
C VAL A 262 11.53 -2.01 -26.40
N LYS A 263 11.97 -1.00 -27.16
CA LYS A 263 12.67 0.17 -26.61
C LYS A 263 11.74 0.98 -25.70
N ASP A 264 10.51 1.21 -26.12
CA ASP A 264 9.48 1.91 -25.33
C ASP A 264 9.19 1.15 -24.03
N ALA A 265 9.05 -0.17 -24.10
CA ALA A 265 8.89 -1.03 -22.94
C ALA A 265 10.11 -0.98 -22.01
N ALA A 266 11.34 -1.01 -22.53
CA ALA A 266 12.56 -0.95 -21.72
C ALA A 266 12.67 0.37 -20.94
N VAL A 267 12.41 1.51 -21.61
CA VAL A 267 12.39 2.83 -20.96
C VAL A 267 11.29 2.89 -19.92
N LEU A 268 10.07 2.46 -20.26
CA LEU A 268 8.94 2.50 -19.33
C LEU A 268 9.17 1.62 -18.10
N TYR A 269 9.62 0.39 -18.32
CA TYR A 269 9.95 -0.56 -17.26
C TYR A 269 11.07 -0.02 -16.36
N GLY A 270 12.10 0.63 -16.92
CA GLY A 270 13.16 1.28 -16.16
C GLY A 270 12.62 2.39 -15.25
N ILE A 271 11.74 3.25 -15.75
CA ILE A 271 11.07 4.31 -14.96
C ILE A 271 10.28 3.67 -13.81
N ILE A 272 9.46 2.66 -14.11
CA ILE A 272 8.63 1.99 -13.11
C ILE A 272 9.50 1.31 -12.04
N CYS A 273 10.59 0.64 -12.41
CA CYS A 273 11.51 0.01 -11.45
C CYS A 273 12.10 1.03 -10.47
N TYR A 274 12.58 2.17 -10.97
CA TYR A 274 13.09 3.24 -10.10
C TYR A 274 11.98 3.84 -9.22
N ALA A 275 10.79 4.06 -9.76
CA ALA A 275 9.65 4.55 -8.99
C ALA A 275 9.26 3.55 -7.87
N VAL A 276 9.20 2.25 -8.18
CA VAL A 276 8.91 1.19 -7.20
C VAL A 276 10.00 1.11 -6.14
N ALA A 277 11.28 1.27 -6.50
CA ALA A 277 12.37 1.32 -5.53
C ALA A 277 12.21 2.52 -4.58
N VAL A 278 11.97 3.73 -5.11
CA VAL A 278 11.76 4.95 -4.30
C VAL A 278 10.54 4.81 -3.39
N LEU A 279 9.42 4.31 -3.93
CA LEU A 279 8.21 4.07 -3.14
C LEU A 279 8.46 3.07 -2.01
N ASN A 280 9.17 1.96 -2.27
CA ASN A 280 9.50 0.99 -1.22
C ASN A 280 10.43 1.57 -0.15
N LEU A 281 11.29 2.54 -0.49
CA LEU A 281 12.14 3.24 0.47
C LEU A 281 11.39 4.28 1.33
N PHE A 282 10.10 4.52 1.07
CA PHE A 282 9.30 5.48 1.83
C PHE A 282 9.07 5.00 3.28
N PRO A 283 9.63 5.67 4.31
CA PRO A 283 9.77 5.09 5.64
C PRO A 283 8.53 5.21 6.54
N PHE A 284 7.49 5.92 6.09
CA PHE A 284 6.31 6.26 6.90
C PHE A 284 5.17 5.24 6.80
N ILE A 285 5.30 4.29 5.86
CA ILE A 285 4.38 3.18 5.60
C ILE A 285 5.16 1.89 5.74
N LYS A 286 4.49 0.78 6.06
CA LYS A 286 5.13 -0.53 6.28
C LYS A 286 5.63 -1.18 4.97
N LEU A 287 6.53 -0.48 4.29
CA LEU A 287 7.33 -0.92 3.15
C LEU A 287 8.76 -1.21 3.63
N ASP A 288 9.64 -1.61 2.72
CA ASP A 288 11.02 -1.99 3.04
C ASP A 288 11.82 -0.89 3.72
N GLY A 289 11.65 0.36 3.30
CA GLY A 289 12.29 1.53 3.90
C GLY A 289 11.90 1.72 5.36
N TYR A 290 10.65 1.40 5.73
CA TYR A 290 10.24 1.38 7.12
C TYR A 290 10.89 0.24 7.90
N VAL A 291 10.99 -0.97 7.32
CA VAL A 291 11.65 -2.11 7.97
C VAL A 291 13.15 -1.82 8.16
N ALA A 292 13.79 -1.19 7.16
CA ALA A 292 15.16 -0.72 7.23
C ALA A 292 15.32 0.32 8.33
N LEU A 293 14.51 1.38 8.36
CA LEU A 293 14.57 2.41 9.39
C LEU A 293 14.32 1.84 10.79
N MET A 294 13.28 1.02 10.95
CA MET A 294 12.96 0.32 12.20
C MET A 294 14.14 -0.53 12.68
N SER A 295 14.84 -1.20 11.76
CA SER A 295 16.01 -2.03 12.07
C SER A 295 17.25 -1.21 12.41
N ALA A 296 17.41 -0.03 11.80
CA ALA A 296 18.51 0.89 12.05
C ALA A 296 18.41 1.55 13.42
N VAL A 297 17.20 1.96 13.83
CA VAL A 297 16.95 2.55 15.16
C VAL A 297 16.72 1.50 16.26
N ASP A 298 16.56 0.22 15.87
CA ASP A 298 16.25 -0.93 16.73
C ASP A 298 15.03 -0.72 17.65
N ILE A 299 14.03 0.05 17.18
CA ILE A 299 12.78 0.27 17.89
C ILE A 299 11.71 -0.64 17.27
N PRO A 300 11.35 -1.77 17.91
CA PRO A 300 10.31 -2.64 17.38
C PRO A 300 8.97 -1.91 17.37
N HIS A 301 8.19 -2.12 16.31
CA HIS A 301 6.90 -1.47 16.09
C HIS A 301 6.97 0.08 16.08
N LEU A 302 8.08 0.64 15.57
CA LEU A 302 8.35 2.09 15.47
C LEU A 302 7.10 2.91 15.11
N ARG A 303 6.42 2.58 14.00
CA ARG A 303 5.23 3.33 13.54
C ARG A 303 4.11 3.37 14.58
N LYS A 304 3.84 2.23 15.24
CA LYS A 304 2.79 2.15 16.26
C LYS A 304 3.16 3.01 17.47
N LYS A 305 4.38 2.82 18.00
CA LYS A 305 4.88 3.61 19.14
C LYS A 305 4.88 5.11 18.86
N SER A 306 5.24 5.51 17.63
CA SER A 306 5.24 6.91 17.21
C SER A 306 3.84 7.50 17.07
N ILE A 307 2.87 6.75 16.55
CA ILE A 307 1.45 7.18 16.49
C ILE A 307 0.85 7.27 17.89
N ASP A 308 1.15 6.31 18.77
CA ASP A 308 0.72 6.33 20.17
C ASP A 308 1.33 7.54 20.90
N ALA A 309 2.62 7.84 20.66
CA ALA A 309 3.28 9.04 21.18
C ALA A 309 2.65 10.34 20.66
N LEU A 310 2.27 10.40 19.38
CA LEU A 310 1.52 11.53 18.84
C LEU A 310 0.16 11.67 19.53
N ALA A 311 -0.57 10.57 19.70
CA ALA A 311 -1.86 10.57 20.38
C ALA A 311 -1.74 11.08 21.83
N ASP A 312 -0.69 10.69 22.55
CA ASP A 312 -0.42 11.18 23.91
C ASP A 312 -0.13 12.69 23.94
N VAL A 313 0.64 13.22 22.96
CA VAL A 313 0.90 14.66 22.83
C VAL A 313 -0.39 15.43 22.50
N VAL A 314 -1.19 14.96 21.55
CA VAL A 314 -2.45 15.58 21.17
C VAL A 314 -3.45 15.55 22.33
N SER A 315 -3.56 14.41 23.02
CA SER A 315 -4.43 14.23 24.18
C SER A 315 -4.02 15.14 25.35
N SER A 316 -2.73 15.28 25.64
CA SER A 316 -2.26 16.15 26.73
C SER A 316 -2.44 17.63 26.40
N ARG A 317 -2.05 18.07 25.20
CA ARG A 317 -2.08 19.47 24.79
C ARG A 317 -3.48 19.99 24.46
N ILE A 318 -4.28 19.21 23.73
CA ILE A 318 -5.60 19.63 23.26
C ILE A 318 -6.68 19.20 24.25
N LEU A 319 -6.69 17.92 24.65
CA LEU A 319 -7.73 17.37 25.51
C LEU A 319 -7.45 17.54 27.01
N GLY A 320 -6.24 17.92 27.42
CA GLY A 320 -5.87 18.11 28.82
C GLY A 320 -5.69 16.82 29.61
N SER A 321 -5.32 15.70 28.97
CA SER A 321 -5.02 14.45 29.71
C SER A 321 -3.75 14.57 30.55
N ARG A 322 -3.70 13.88 31.70
CA ARG A 322 -2.62 13.97 32.70
C ARG A 322 -1.41 13.07 32.44
N ARG A 323 -1.38 12.33 31.32
CA ARG A 323 -0.27 11.45 30.97
C ARG A 323 0.96 12.29 30.58
N GLY A 324 2.13 11.96 31.14
CA GLY A 324 3.38 12.64 30.82
C GLY A 324 3.74 12.54 29.34
N SER A 325 4.27 13.63 28.77
CA SER A 325 4.78 13.64 27.40
C SER A 325 5.95 12.66 27.29
N PRO A 326 6.02 11.82 26.24
CA PRO A 326 7.15 10.92 26.05
C PRO A 326 8.47 11.69 26.04
N ASN A 327 9.49 11.13 26.70
CA ASN A 327 10.83 11.74 26.86
C ASN A 327 11.64 11.80 25.53
N GLN A 328 11.04 11.41 24.41
CA GLN A 328 11.68 11.33 23.09
C GLN A 328 11.02 12.31 22.12
N SER A 329 11.69 13.45 21.85
CA SER A 329 11.12 14.59 21.12
C SER A 329 10.74 14.29 19.65
N LEU A 330 11.37 13.29 19.02
CA LEU A 330 11.20 13.01 17.58
C LEU A 330 10.09 11.99 17.26
N LEU A 331 9.72 11.12 18.20
CA LEU A 331 8.74 10.06 17.96
C LEU A 331 7.36 10.59 17.55
N PRO A 332 6.80 11.64 18.20
CA PRO A 332 5.51 12.21 17.80
C PRO A 332 5.50 12.75 16.37
N TRP A 333 6.59 13.40 15.94
CA TRP A 333 6.72 13.93 14.58
C TRP A 333 6.77 12.83 13.53
N PHE A 334 7.52 11.76 13.80
CA PHE A 334 7.49 10.56 12.95
C PHE A 334 6.08 9.93 12.93
N GLY A 335 5.37 9.96 14.06
CA GLY A 335 3.98 9.51 14.18
C GLY A 335 3.04 10.30 13.30
N LEU A 336 3.20 11.63 13.29
CA LEU A 336 2.41 12.54 12.45
C LEU A 336 2.68 12.28 10.97
N ALA A 337 3.95 12.20 10.57
CA ALA A 337 4.33 11.87 9.21
C ALA A 337 3.78 10.50 8.76
N SER A 338 3.84 9.48 9.64
CA SER A 338 3.28 8.14 9.40
C SER A 338 1.75 8.09 9.32
N PHE A 339 1.08 8.96 10.05
CA PHE A 339 -0.37 9.10 10.03
C PHE A 339 -0.83 9.78 8.73
N LEU A 340 -0.26 10.95 8.42
CA LEU A 340 -0.57 11.70 7.20
C LEU A 340 -0.21 10.92 5.93
N SER A 341 0.94 10.25 5.92
CA SER A 341 1.34 9.36 4.82
C SER A 341 0.34 8.22 4.60
N GLY A 342 -0.16 7.62 5.69
CA GLY A 342 -1.19 6.58 5.60
C GLY A 342 -2.49 7.08 4.98
N ILE A 343 -2.92 8.30 5.34
CA ILE A 343 -4.08 8.95 4.72
C ILE A 343 -3.81 9.25 3.25
N ALA A 344 -2.67 9.85 2.92
CA ALA A 344 -2.31 10.21 1.56
C ALA A 344 -2.28 8.99 0.63
N PHE A 345 -1.64 7.89 1.04
CA PHE A 345 -1.63 6.65 0.25
C PHE A 345 -3.01 6.01 0.12
N MET A 346 -3.85 6.12 1.15
CA MET A 346 -5.23 5.65 1.09
C MET A 346 -6.05 6.46 0.08
N VAL A 347 -5.89 7.80 0.07
CA VAL A 347 -6.55 8.69 -0.90
C VAL A 347 -6.06 8.40 -2.32
N VAL A 348 -4.75 8.27 -2.52
CA VAL A 348 -4.16 7.92 -3.83
C VAL A 348 -4.66 6.54 -4.28
N GLY A 349 -4.65 5.55 -3.40
CA GLY A 349 -5.17 4.21 -3.68
C GLY A 349 -6.65 4.24 -4.05
N TYR A 350 -7.47 5.01 -3.33
CA TYR A 350 -8.88 5.22 -3.64
C TYR A 350 -9.07 5.85 -5.03
N GLN A 351 -8.37 6.95 -5.31
CA GLN A 351 -8.45 7.66 -6.59
C GLN A 351 -8.04 6.77 -7.78
N ARG A 352 -7.09 5.85 -7.60
CA ARG A 352 -6.62 4.96 -8.65
C ARG A 352 -7.48 3.71 -8.84
N LEU A 353 -7.96 3.10 -7.75
CA LEU A 353 -8.70 1.84 -7.80
C LEU A 353 -10.19 2.02 -8.07
N VAL A 354 -10.81 3.08 -7.53
CA VAL A 354 -12.25 3.29 -7.65
C VAL A 354 -12.71 3.31 -9.11
N PRO A 355 -12.10 4.08 -10.03
CA PRO A 355 -12.54 4.08 -11.44
C PRO A 355 -12.54 2.69 -12.07
N ILE A 356 -11.51 1.87 -11.76
CA ILE A 356 -11.39 0.49 -12.26
C ILE A 356 -12.53 -0.37 -11.72
N PHE A 357 -12.85 -0.26 -10.42
CA PHE A 357 -13.96 -1.01 -9.86
C PHE A 357 -15.30 -0.54 -10.41
N LEU A 358 -15.54 0.76 -10.55
CA LEU A 358 -16.82 1.27 -11.06
C LEU A 358 -17.13 0.76 -12.48
N GLN A 359 -16.12 0.49 -13.30
CA GLN A 359 -16.27 -0.13 -14.62
C GLN A 359 -16.84 -1.56 -14.59
N LEU A 360 -16.79 -2.26 -13.44
CA LEU A 360 -17.39 -3.59 -13.25
C LEU A 360 -18.91 -3.54 -13.00
N GLY A 361 -19.54 -2.38 -13.17
CA GLY A 361 -20.97 -2.18 -12.95
C GLY A 361 -21.37 -2.34 -11.48
N TYR A 362 -22.54 -2.92 -11.21
CA TYR A 362 -23.11 -3.02 -9.85
C TYR A 362 -22.19 -3.69 -8.84
N VAL A 363 -21.49 -4.77 -9.24
CA VAL A 363 -20.56 -5.50 -8.37
C VAL A 363 -19.43 -4.59 -7.92
N GLY A 364 -18.87 -3.83 -8.85
CA GLY A 364 -17.82 -2.87 -8.60
C GLY A 364 -18.23 -1.75 -7.64
N HIS A 365 -19.41 -1.17 -7.88
CA HIS A 365 -19.96 -0.15 -6.98
C HIS A 365 -20.17 -0.73 -5.57
N LEU A 366 -20.66 -1.97 -5.45
CA LEU A 366 -20.87 -2.62 -4.15
C LEU A 366 -19.54 -2.79 -3.41
N VAL A 367 -18.47 -3.20 -4.10
CA VAL A 367 -17.13 -3.30 -3.53
C VAL A 367 -16.65 -1.94 -3.02
N VAL A 368 -16.76 -0.88 -3.83
CA VAL A 368 -16.35 0.48 -3.44
C VAL A 368 -17.12 0.95 -2.20
N PHE A 369 -18.45 0.75 -2.17
CA PHE A 369 -19.29 1.09 -1.03
C PHE A 369 -18.87 0.34 0.25
N LEU A 370 -18.66 -0.97 0.16
CA LEU A 370 -18.22 -1.79 1.29
C LEU A 370 -16.85 -1.36 1.82
N VAL A 371 -15.91 -1.03 0.93
CA VAL A 371 -14.59 -0.50 1.30
C VAL A 371 -14.74 0.85 2.02
N LEU A 372 -15.56 1.76 1.50
CA LEU A 372 -15.83 3.05 2.14
C LEU A 372 -16.43 2.88 3.54
N CYS A 373 -17.43 2.00 3.69
CA CYS A 373 -18.00 1.65 5.00
C CYS A 373 -16.94 1.09 5.96
N LEU A 374 -16.07 0.20 5.49
CA LEU A 374 -14.99 -0.35 6.30
C LEU A 374 -14.03 0.75 6.78
N LEU A 375 -13.63 1.67 5.90
CA LEU A 375 -12.76 2.79 6.23
C LEU A 375 -13.41 3.71 7.27
N LEU A 376 -14.70 4.03 7.11
CA LEU A 376 -15.47 4.81 8.08
C LEU A 376 -15.55 4.11 9.44
N VAL A 377 -15.80 2.80 9.48
CA VAL A 377 -15.81 2.02 10.72
C VAL A 377 -14.44 2.00 11.38
N MET A 378 -13.35 1.88 10.60
CA MET A 378 -11.98 1.93 11.13
C MET A 378 -11.65 3.31 11.71
N ALA A 379 -12.03 4.39 11.00
CA ALA A 379 -11.86 5.76 11.47
C ALA A 379 -12.67 6.03 12.75
N ALA A 380 -13.94 5.63 12.78
CA ALA A 380 -14.81 5.75 13.95
C ALA A 380 -14.26 4.96 15.15
N LYS A 381 -13.81 3.71 14.95
CA LYS A 381 -13.16 2.92 16.00
C LYS A 381 -11.88 3.58 16.52
N SER A 382 -11.08 4.18 15.63
CA SER A 382 -9.87 4.91 16.01
C SER A 382 -10.21 6.14 16.86
N ALA A 383 -11.20 6.94 16.44
CA ALA A 383 -11.66 8.12 17.18
C ALA A 383 -12.23 7.74 18.56
N VAL A 384 -13.14 6.75 18.62
CA VAL A 384 -13.71 6.27 19.88
C VAL A 384 -12.63 5.76 20.82
N ARG A 385 -11.64 5.00 20.33
CA ARG A 385 -10.51 4.54 21.14
C ARG A 385 -9.69 5.71 21.67
N PHE A 386 -9.39 6.71 20.84
CA PHE A 386 -8.65 7.90 21.22
C PHE A 386 -9.33 8.68 22.34
N PHE A 387 -10.61 9.04 22.18
CA PHE A 387 -11.36 9.75 23.23
C PHE A 387 -11.51 8.91 24.49
N ARG A 388 -11.77 7.60 24.37
CA ARG A 388 -11.83 6.70 25.54
C ARG A 388 -10.51 6.67 26.30
N MET A 389 -9.38 6.59 25.60
CA MET A 389 -8.05 6.64 26.21
C MET A 389 -7.78 7.99 26.87
N ALA A 390 -8.19 9.09 26.25
CA ALA A 390 -8.09 10.42 26.84
C ALA A 390 -8.88 10.53 28.15
N THR A 391 -10.12 10.01 28.19
CA THR A 391 -10.95 9.96 29.42
C THR A 391 -10.29 9.12 30.51
N LEU A 392 -9.78 7.93 30.17
CA LEU A 392 -9.05 7.07 31.12
C LEU A 392 -7.78 7.77 31.66
N ASN A 393 -7.15 8.62 30.84
CA ASN A 393 -5.99 9.42 31.23
C ASN A 393 -6.37 10.76 31.90
N GLY A 394 -7.62 10.93 32.37
CA GLY A 394 -8.05 12.08 33.17
C GLY A 394 -8.36 13.36 32.39
N SER A 395 -8.65 13.26 31.08
CA SER A 395 -9.12 14.41 30.29
C SER A 395 -10.55 14.83 30.71
N PRO A 396 -10.82 16.15 30.91
CA PRO A 396 -12.15 16.65 31.25
C PRO A 396 -13.14 16.55 30.08
N ALA A 397 -14.38 16.12 30.38
CA ALA A 397 -15.42 15.89 29.37
C ALA A 397 -15.76 17.15 28.54
N TRP A 398 -15.75 18.35 29.13
CA TRP A 398 -16.07 19.59 28.41
C TRP A 398 -15.08 19.89 27.28
N ARG A 399 -13.78 19.58 27.46
CA ARG A 399 -12.78 19.75 26.39
C ARG A 399 -13.02 18.78 25.24
N GLN A 400 -13.40 17.54 25.56
CA GLN A 400 -13.72 16.55 24.54
C GLN A 400 -14.94 16.95 23.73
N VAL A 401 -16.03 17.36 24.40
CA VAL A 401 -17.26 17.85 23.73
C VAL A 401 -16.96 19.09 22.89
N MET A 402 -16.16 20.04 23.40
CA MET A 402 -15.76 21.23 22.65
C MET A 402 -14.96 20.86 21.40
N VAL A 403 -13.96 19.97 21.51
CA VAL A 403 -13.14 19.55 20.36
C VAL A 403 -13.97 18.76 19.34
N MET A 404 -14.87 17.89 19.80
CA MET A 404 -15.82 17.20 18.92
C MET A 404 -16.77 18.17 18.20
N GLY A 405 -17.30 19.16 18.93
CA GLY A 405 -18.17 20.20 18.38
C GLY A 405 -17.45 21.06 17.34
N LEU A 406 -16.25 21.55 17.65
CA LEU A 406 -15.41 22.30 16.72
C LEU A 406 -15.03 21.46 15.49
N GLY A 407 -14.72 20.17 15.69
CA GLY A 407 -14.46 19.25 14.58
C GLY A 407 -15.67 19.04 13.68
N ALA A 408 -16.87 18.88 14.26
CA ALA A 408 -18.11 18.75 13.50
C ALA A 408 -18.44 20.03 12.71
N VAL A 409 -18.26 21.20 13.34
CA VAL A 409 -18.42 22.50 12.67
C VAL A 409 -17.42 22.65 11.53
N ALA A 410 -16.15 22.28 11.73
CA ALA A 410 -15.14 22.35 10.69
C ALA A 410 -15.46 21.44 9.50
N VAL A 411 -15.94 20.21 9.74
CA VAL A 411 -16.36 19.28 8.67
C VAL A 411 -17.59 19.82 7.94
N ALA A 412 -18.59 20.34 8.66
CA ALA A 412 -19.78 20.93 8.04
C ALA A 412 -19.42 22.17 7.19
N ALA A 413 -18.58 23.05 7.72
CA ALA A 413 -18.06 24.21 7.01
C ALA A 413 -17.28 23.77 5.75
N PHE A 414 -16.44 22.73 5.84
CA PHE A 414 -15.72 22.19 4.69
C PHE A 414 -16.67 21.65 3.60
N LEU A 415 -17.75 20.97 3.98
CA LEU A 415 -18.72 20.44 3.02
C LEU A 415 -19.58 21.55 2.36
N ILE A 416 -19.86 22.64 3.08
CA ILE A 416 -20.74 23.71 2.59
C ILE A 416 -19.94 24.79 1.82
N LEU A 417 -18.80 25.19 2.35
CA LEU A 417 -18.06 26.37 1.90
C LEU A 417 -17.01 26.08 0.83
N VAL A 418 -16.66 24.82 0.59
CA VAL A 418 -15.70 24.47 -0.47
C VAL A 418 -16.46 24.31 -1.79
N PRO A 419 -16.37 25.27 -2.73
CA PRO A 419 -16.93 25.11 -4.06
C PRO A 419 -16.08 24.10 -4.83
N VAL A 420 -16.76 23.26 -5.61
CA VAL A 420 -16.17 22.28 -6.51
C VAL A 420 -16.83 22.47 -7.87
N ARG A 421 -15.98 22.59 -8.90
CA ARG A 421 -16.41 22.47 -10.29
C ARG A 421 -16.25 21.01 -10.69
N PRO A 422 -17.33 20.30 -11.04
CA PRO A 422 -17.24 18.92 -11.49
C PRO A 422 -16.30 18.82 -12.71
N LEU A 423 -15.22 18.06 -12.54
CA LEU A 423 -14.31 17.72 -13.62
C LEU A 423 -14.66 16.32 -14.12
N THR A 424 -14.93 16.21 -15.41
CA THR A 424 -15.20 14.94 -16.08
C THR A 424 -14.11 14.67 -17.10
N VAL A 425 -13.60 13.44 -17.10
CA VAL A 425 -12.55 13.02 -18.04
C VAL A 425 -13.23 12.30 -19.19
N ALA A 426 -13.05 12.82 -20.40
CA ALA A 426 -13.54 12.31 -21.66
C ALA A 426 -12.36 12.09 -22.63
N GLY A 427 -12.64 11.66 -23.84
CA GLY A 427 -11.71 11.70 -24.95
C GLY A 427 -12.03 12.85 -25.90
N TYR A 428 -11.15 13.13 -26.85
CA TYR A 428 -11.48 13.92 -28.04
C TYR A 428 -10.99 13.24 -29.31
N THR A 429 -11.63 13.58 -30.42
CA THR A 429 -11.15 13.32 -31.77
C THR A 429 -11.07 14.63 -32.53
N TYR A 430 -10.00 14.83 -33.29
CA TYR A 430 -9.80 15.99 -34.13
C TYR A 430 -9.46 15.52 -35.55
N ALA A 431 -10.39 15.70 -36.48
CA ALA A 431 -10.23 15.27 -37.86
C ALA A 431 -10.89 16.26 -38.82
N GLY A 432 -10.19 16.63 -39.89
CA GLY A 432 -10.74 17.53 -40.92
C GLY A 432 -11.10 18.94 -40.41
N GLY A 433 -10.52 19.38 -39.29
CA GLY A 433 -10.84 20.65 -38.64
C GLY A 433 -12.03 20.57 -37.66
N GLU A 434 -12.71 19.43 -37.57
CA GLU A 434 -13.79 19.21 -36.62
C GLU A 434 -13.26 18.62 -35.31
N LEU A 435 -13.51 19.30 -34.20
CA LEU A 435 -13.27 18.79 -32.86
C LEU A 435 -14.55 18.15 -32.31
N ARG A 436 -14.43 16.93 -31.81
CA ARG A 436 -15.51 16.23 -31.12
C ARG A 436 -15.02 15.70 -29.78
N ILE A 437 -15.76 15.97 -28.72
CA ILE A 437 -15.53 15.43 -27.39
C ILE A 437 -16.32 14.13 -27.27
N VAL A 438 -15.65 13.04 -26.92
CA VAL A 438 -16.22 11.69 -26.97
C VAL A 438 -16.27 11.07 -25.59
N ALA A 439 -17.41 10.48 -25.24
CA ALA A 439 -17.63 9.74 -24.00
C ALA A 439 -18.14 8.31 -24.31
N PRO A 440 -17.83 7.30 -23.49
CA PRO A 440 -18.35 5.94 -23.67
C PRO A 440 -19.89 5.92 -23.64
N LEU A 441 -20.51 5.14 -24.54
CA LEU A 441 -21.99 5.09 -24.71
C LEU A 441 -22.76 4.72 -23.42
N GLN A 442 -22.10 4.04 -22.47
CA GLN A 442 -22.71 3.57 -21.21
C GLN A 442 -22.83 4.67 -20.14
N ASP A 443 -22.20 5.83 -20.29
CA ASP A 443 -22.20 6.90 -19.28
C ASP A 443 -23.39 7.87 -19.47
N SER A 444 -24.58 7.32 -19.75
CA SER A 444 -25.80 8.05 -20.13
C SER A 444 -26.34 9.00 -19.05
N GLY A 445 -25.68 9.11 -17.90
CA GLY A 445 -26.07 9.95 -16.76
C GLY A 445 -25.36 11.30 -16.67
N LYS A 446 -24.30 11.56 -17.45
CA LYS A 446 -23.57 12.84 -17.43
C LYS A 446 -23.55 13.47 -18.82
N ALA A 447 -24.64 14.13 -19.19
CA ALA A 447 -24.66 14.97 -20.38
C ALA A 447 -23.76 16.19 -20.15
N PHE A 448 -22.78 16.41 -21.04
CA PHE A 448 -22.06 17.68 -21.08
C PHE A 448 -23.01 18.80 -21.52
N LEU A 449 -22.90 19.97 -20.88
CA LEU A 449 -23.74 21.11 -21.21
C LEU A 449 -23.02 22.00 -22.24
N PRO A 450 -23.75 22.62 -23.18
CA PRO A 450 -23.17 23.63 -24.07
C PRO A 450 -22.49 24.74 -23.26
N GLY A 451 -21.29 25.13 -23.68
CA GLY A 451 -20.44 26.10 -22.99
C GLY A 451 -19.49 25.52 -21.94
N ASP A 452 -19.62 24.25 -21.53
CA ASP A 452 -18.66 23.62 -20.61
C ASP A 452 -17.22 23.72 -21.17
N HIS A 453 -16.28 24.12 -20.32
CA HIS A 453 -14.89 24.33 -20.74
C HIS A 453 -14.15 23.02 -20.86
N VAL A 454 -13.39 22.86 -21.94
CA VAL A 454 -12.65 21.63 -22.26
C VAL A 454 -11.17 21.95 -22.37
N THR A 455 -10.36 21.25 -21.58
CA THR A 455 -8.90 21.23 -21.75
C THR A 455 -8.52 20.00 -22.55
N LEU A 456 -7.89 20.19 -23.70
CA LEU A 456 -7.43 19.12 -24.58
C LEU A 456 -6.01 18.71 -24.18
N GLN A 457 -5.80 17.42 -23.97
CA GLN A 457 -4.54 16.89 -23.45
C GLN A 457 -4.06 15.65 -24.20
N SER A 458 -2.75 15.40 -24.15
CA SER A 458 -2.19 14.13 -24.62
C SER A 458 -2.70 12.96 -23.77
N GLN A 459 -2.91 11.79 -24.39
CA GLN A 459 -3.36 10.58 -23.71
C GLN A 459 -2.15 9.72 -23.28
N GLY A 460 -1.34 10.24 -22.36
CA GLY A 460 -0.23 9.48 -21.76
C GLY A 460 -0.70 8.57 -20.62
N MET A 461 0.17 7.65 -20.19
CA MET A 461 -0.12 6.82 -19.02
C MET A 461 0.02 7.59 -17.69
N ILE A 462 0.96 8.55 -17.64
CA ILE A 462 1.28 9.28 -16.40
C ILE A 462 1.20 10.79 -16.62
N ILE A 463 1.79 11.27 -17.71
CA ILE A 463 1.84 12.70 -18.05
C ILE A 463 0.75 12.99 -19.09
N HIS A 464 0.05 14.10 -18.90
CA HIS A 464 -0.96 14.57 -19.86
C HIS A 464 -0.58 16.01 -20.20
N GLU A 465 -0.02 16.21 -21.39
CA GLU A 465 0.40 17.54 -21.86
C GLU A 465 -0.81 18.35 -22.28
N ASN A 466 -0.87 19.62 -21.93
CA ASN A 466 -1.93 20.51 -22.39
C ASN A 466 -1.67 20.90 -23.85
N LEU A 467 -2.58 20.53 -24.74
CA LEU A 467 -2.50 20.75 -26.18
C LEU A 467 -3.38 21.91 -26.65
N GLY A 468 -4.39 22.32 -25.86
CA GLY A 468 -5.32 23.38 -26.23
C GLY A 468 -6.54 23.50 -25.32
N SER A 469 -7.39 24.47 -25.65
CA SER A 469 -8.68 24.71 -25.00
C SER A 469 -9.82 24.76 -26.02
N ALA A 470 -10.99 24.31 -25.57
CA ALA A 470 -12.21 24.27 -26.36
C ALA A 470 -13.43 24.44 -25.44
N THR A 471 -14.61 24.60 -26.03
CA THR A 471 -15.90 24.54 -25.34
C THR A 471 -16.81 23.48 -25.97
N ILE A 472 -17.73 22.94 -25.19
CA ILE A 472 -18.80 22.09 -25.73
C ILE A 472 -19.75 22.95 -26.55
N GLY A 473 -19.96 22.59 -27.82
CA GLY A 473 -20.86 23.29 -28.73
C GLY A 473 -22.35 22.96 -28.50
N ASP A 474 -23.21 23.73 -29.15
CA ASP A 474 -24.67 23.65 -29.04
C ASP A 474 -25.38 22.42 -29.68
N PRO A 475 -24.89 21.80 -30.78
CA PRO A 475 -25.62 20.70 -31.41
C PRO A 475 -25.81 19.46 -30.50
N PRO A 476 -26.90 18.70 -30.66
CA PRO A 476 -27.16 17.53 -29.81
C PRO A 476 -26.07 16.45 -29.99
N PRO A 477 -25.75 15.70 -28.93
CA PRO A 477 -24.79 14.61 -29.01
C PRO A 477 -25.21 13.58 -30.05
N SER A 478 -24.23 13.03 -30.77
CA SER A 478 -24.44 12.02 -31.80
C SER A 478 -23.71 10.73 -31.48
N ASN A 479 -24.29 9.59 -31.87
CA ASN A 479 -23.56 8.33 -31.77
C ASN A 479 -22.44 8.30 -32.82
N SER A 480 -21.25 7.97 -32.38
CA SER A 480 -20.05 7.92 -33.21
C SER A 480 -19.16 6.74 -32.83
N ILE A 481 -18.05 6.63 -33.54
CA ILE A 481 -17.04 5.60 -33.36
C ILE A 481 -15.70 6.32 -33.20
N ALA A 482 -15.00 6.09 -32.10
CA ALA A 482 -13.71 6.72 -31.82
C ALA A 482 -12.60 5.67 -31.57
N PRO A 483 -11.34 5.98 -31.88
CA PRO A 483 -10.22 5.09 -31.59
C PRO A 483 -10.09 4.80 -30.09
N LEU A 484 -9.58 3.61 -29.73
CA LEU A 484 -9.36 3.20 -28.33
C LEU A 484 -8.49 4.18 -27.53
N ASP A 485 -7.56 4.86 -28.21
CA ASP A 485 -6.65 5.82 -27.59
C ASP A 485 -7.33 7.13 -27.11
N THR A 486 -8.62 7.30 -27.37
CA THR A 486 -9.44 8.37 -26.77
C THR A 486 -9.83 8.08 -25.32
N ILE A 487 -9.80 6.82 -24.89
CA ILE A 487 -10.30 6.37 -23.57
C ILE A 487 -9.17 5.72 -22.76
N ALA A 488 -8.21 5.04 -23.40
CA ALA A 488 -7.08 4.39 -22.75
C ALA A 488 -5.76 4.84 -23.37
N PRO A 489 -4.63 4.86 -22.65
CA PRO A 489 -3.33 5.25 -23.21
C PRO A 489 -2.71 4.14 -24.08
N ILE A 490 -3.51 3.48 -24.92
CA ILE A 490 -3.09 2.31 -25.71
C ILE A 490 -3.33 2.61 -27.19
N ALA A 491 -2.25 2.64 -27.97
CA ALA A 491 -2.31 2.70 -29.42
C ALA A 491 -2.55 1.29 -29.98
N LEU A 492 -3.77 1.02 -30.47
CA LEU A 492 -4.11 -0.23 -31.15
C LEU A 492 -4.84 0.08 -32.45
N ALA A 493 -4.18 -0.16 -33.58
CA ALA A 493 -4.72 0.17 -34.90
C ALA A 493 -6.01 -0.61 -35.20
N GLY A 494 -7.03 0.08 -35.71
CA GLY A 494 -8.28 -0.51 -36.18
C GLY A 494 -9.29 -0.87 -35.07
N ASN A 495 -8.96 -0.66 -33.80
CA ASN A 495 -9.87 -0.95 -32.70
C ASN A 495 -10.59 0.34 -32.27
N ASN A 496 -11.82 0.49 -32.76
CA ASN A 496 -12.66 1.62 -32.42
C ASN A 496 -13.79 1.21 -31.48
N LEU A 497 -14.23 2.14 -30.64
CA LEU A 497 -15.28 1.94 -29.66
C LEU A 497 -16.50 2.82 -29.97
N PRO A 498 -17.73 2.34 -29.67
CA PRO A 498 -18.93 3.15 -29.77
C PRO A 498 -18.91 4.23 -28.69
N VAL A 499 -19.06 5.49 -29.10
CA VAL A 499 -19.00 6.66 -28.23
C VAL A 499 -20.12 7.64 -28.54
N THR A 500 -20.49 8.43 -27.54
CA THR A 500 -21.32 9.60 -27.70
C THR A 500 -20.40 10.78 -27.98
N ALA A 501 -20.57 11.41 -29.14
CA ALA A 501 -19.76 12.54 -29.60
C ALA A 501 -20.52 13.85 -29.44
N TYR A 502 -19.91 14.79 -28.74
CA TYR A 502 -20.35 16.16 -28.55
C TYR A 502 -19.52 17.07 -29.45
N PRO A 503 -20.14 18.02 -30.15
CA PRO A 503 -19.41 19.01 -30.92
C PRO A 503 -18.53 19.85 -29.98
N GLY A 504 -17.29 20.14 -30.39
CA GLY A 504 -16.39 21.02 -29.66
C GLY A 504 -16.01 22.23 -30.50
N GLU A 505 -16.02 23.42 -29.90
CA GLU A 505 -15.52 24.64 -30.51
C GLU A 505 -14.10 24.90 -30.01
N LEU A 506 -13.13 24.83 -30.92
CA LEU A 506 -11.72 25.02 -30.57
C LEU A 506 -11.43 26.51 -30.35
N GLU A 507 -10.99 26.88 -29.15
CA GLU A 507 -10.59 28.25 -28.82
C GLU A 507 -9.09 28.46 -29.10
N SER A 508 -8.27 27.48 -28.74
CA SER A 508 -6.82 27.52 -28.93
C SER A 508 -6.25 26.11 -29.01
N GLY A 509 -5.22 25.90 -29.81
CA GLY A 509 -4.56 24.60 -29.90
C GLY A 509 -3.24 24.66 -30.66
N ILE A 510 -2.26 23.89 -30.19
CA ILE A 510 -0.94 23.76 -30.82
C ILE A 510 -0.70 22.28 -31.08
N ASN A 511 -0.53 21.89 -32.35
CA ASN A 511 -0.22 20.51 -32.74
C ASN A 511 -1.15 19.45 -32.13
N LEU A 512 -2.47 19.69 -32.19
CA LEU A 512 -3.48 18.73 -31.73
C LEU A 512 -3.30 17.39 -32.46
N SER A 513 -3.18 16.32 -31.67
CA SER A 513 -3.24 14.95 -32.19
C SER A 513 -4.64 14.63 -32.72
N SER A 514 -4.75 13.60 -33.56
CA SER A 514 -6.04 13.12 -34.09
C SER A 514 -7.01 12.64 -33.00
N SER A 515 -6.46 12.23 -31.85
CA SER A 515 -7.19 11.75 -30.69
C SER A 515 -6.39 12.02 -29.42
N GLY A 516 -7.09 12.13 -28.28
CA GLY A 516 -6.46 12.33 -26.99
C GLY A 516 -7.45 12.42 -25.84
N ARG A 517 -6.98 12.95 -24.71
CA ARG A 517 -7.74 13.14 -23.47
C ARG A 517 -8.43 14.50 -23.47
N ALA A 518 -9.66 14.56 -23.00
CA ALA A 518 -10.37 15.80 -22.75
C ALA A 518 -10.76 15.91 -21.27
N GLU A 519 -10.45 17.02 -20.63
CA GLU A 519 -10.93 17.34 -19.30
C GLU A 519 -12.03 18.40 -19.41
N VAL A 520 -13.29 17.98 -19.22
CA VAL A 520 -14.48 18.84 -19.31
C VAL A 520 -14.83 19.33 -17.91
N THR A 521 -14.71 20.64 -17.71
CA THR A 521 -15.04 21.35 -16.47
C THR A 521 -16.39 22.02 -16.62
N SER A 522 -17.34 21.65 -15.77
CA SER A 522 -18.65 22.27 -15.81
C SER A 522 -18.59 23.77 -15.48
N GLN A 523 -19.41 24.57 -16.14
CA GLN A 523 -19.60 25.98 -15.77
C GLN A 523 -20.30 26.14 -14.41
N GLU A 524 -21.07 25.14 -13.97
CA GLU A 524 -21.82 25.21 -12.72
C GLU A 524 -20.92 24.89 -11.51
N GLU A 525 -20.89 25.80 -10.54
CA GLU A 525 -20.28 25.54 -9.24
C GLU A 525 -21.27 24.87 -8.28
N THR A 526 -20.79 23.82 -7.62
CA THR A 526 -21.57 23.14 -6.57
C THR A 526 -20.74 23.07 -5.29
N SER A 527 -21.39 23.05 -4.12
CA SER A 527 -20.65 22.79 -2.88
C SER A 527 -20.17 21.35 -2.84
N LEU A 528 -19.03 21.08 -2.20
CA LEU A 528 -18.48 19.73 -2.05
C LEU A 528 -19.50 18.74 -1.48
N GLY A 529 -20.28 19.17 -0.48
CA GLY A 529 -21.34 18.36 0.11
C GLY A 529 -22.45 18.00 -0.87
N LYS A 530 -22.90 18.97 -1.69
CA LYS A 530 -23.89 18.72 -2.74
C LYS A 530 -23.33 17.80 -3.82
N TRP A 531 -22.09 18.04 -4.27
CA TRP A 531 -21.43 17.19 -5.26
C TRP A 531 -21.28 15.74 -4.78
N LEU A 532 -20.86 15.52 -3.53
CA LEU A 532 -20.77 14.19 -2.92
C LEU A 532 -22.14 13.51 -2.81
N TRP A 533 -23.16 14.28 -2.44
CA TRP A 533 -24.54 13.80 -2.33
C TRP A 533 -25.10 13.37 -3.68
N ASP A 534 -24.97 14.21 -4.71
CA ASP A 534 -25.42 13.92 -6.07
C ASP A 534 -24.65 12.73 -6.67
N THR A 535 -23.34 12.64 -6.40
CA THR A 535 -22.53 11.48 -6.80
C THR A 535 -23.00 10.18 -6.14
N ALA A 536 -23.41 10.23 -4.87
CA ALA A 536 -23.93 9.08 -4.14
C ALA A 536 -25.32 8.66 -4.64
N LEU A 537 -26.22 9.61 -4.92
CA LEU A 537 -27.56 9.35 -5.44
C LEU A 537 -27.57 8.84 -6.88
N ASN A 538 -26.65 9.35 -7.71
CA ASN A 538 -26.50 8.92 -9.10
C ASN A 538 -25.69 7.62 -9.23
N SER A 539 -25.23 7.05 -8.10
CA SER A 539 -24.61 5.73 -8.09
C SER A 539 -25.64 4.66 -8.50
N PRO A 540 -25.27 3.70 -9.37
CA PRO A 540 -26.08 2.53 -9.70
C PRO A 540 -26.63 1.75 -8.49
N LEU A 541 -25.99 1.85 -7.33
CA LEU A 541 -26.46 1.17 -6.12
C LEU A 541 -27.64 1.85 -5.43
N TRP A 542 -27.95 3.11 -5.77
CA TRP A 542 -29.02 3.82 -5.11
C TRP A 542 -30.38 3.34 -5.62
N PRO A 543 -31.28 2.88 -4.73
CA PRO A 543 -32.61 2.43 -5.15
C PRO A 543 -33.42 3.62 -5.69
N GLY A 544 -33.85 3.54 -6.95
CA GLY A 544 -34.79 4.50 -7.55
C GLY A 544 -34.27 5.35 -8.71
N GLN A 545 -33.36 4.85 -9.55
CA GLN A 545 -32.94 5.60 -10.74
C GLN A 545 -34.15 5.90 -11.67
N PRO A 546 -34.44 7.19 -11.96
CA PRO A 546 -35.44 7.56 -12.95
C PRO A 546 -34.84 7.30 -14.34
N GLY A 547 -35.12 6.13 -14.90
CA GLY A 547 -34.61 5.74 -16.22
C GLY A 547 -34.60 4.25 -16.51
N GLN A 548 -34.72 3.38 -15.50
CA GLN A 548 -34.96 1.95 -15.70
C GLN A 548 -36.46 1.65 -15.88
N THR A 549 -37.13 2.37 -16.79
CA THR A 549 -38.27 1.77 -17.46
C THR A 549 -37.71 0.85 -18.53
N THR A 550 -37.72 -0.45 -18.23
CA THR A 550 -37.65 -1.50 -19.23
C THR A 550 -38.70 -1.22 -20.30
N ALA A 551 -38.29 -0.65 -21.43
CA ALA A 551 -39.05 -0.75 -22.67
C ALA A 551 -38.97 -2.22 -23.13
N SER A 552 -39.65 -3.10 -22.40
CA SER A 552 -40.00 -4.42 -22.89
C SER A 552 -40.99 -4.20 -24.02
N THR A 553 -40.55 -4.44 -25.24
CA THR A 553 -41.38 -4.67 -26.41
C THR A 553 -42.34 -5.83 -26.13
N GLY A 554 -43.46 -5.52 -25.48
CA GLY A 554 -44.63 -6.38 -25.37
C GLY A 554 -45.43 -6.27 -26.66
N GLY A 555 -44.96 -6.91 -27.73
CA GLY A 555 -45.80 -7.19 -28.88
C GLY A 555 -46.89 -8.19 -28.48
N ARG A 556 -48.14 -7.73 -28.40
CA ARG A 556 -49.35 -8.55 -28.45
C ARG A 556 -50.51 -7.75 -29.06
N SER A 557 -50.70 -7.92 -30.36
CA SER A 557 -51.94 -8.41 -31.00
C SER A 557 -51.74 -8.38 -32.51
#